data_AF-A0A3M1WUR9-F1
#
_entry.id   AF-A0A3M1WUR9-F1
#
_cell.length_a   1.000
_cell.length_b   1.000
_cell.length_c   1.000
_cell.angle_alpha   90.00
_cell.angle_beta   90.00
_cell.angle_gamma   90.00
#
_symmetry.space_group_name_H-M   'P 1'
#
loop_
_entity.id
_entity.type
_entity.pdbx_description
1 polymer ?
#
loop_
_entity_poly.entity_id
_entity_poly.type
_entity_poly.pdbx_seq_one_letter_code
_entity_poly.pdbx_strand_id
1 'polypeptide(L)'
;WIDGQEVLAANWTGSGTAELSAGAHELRILYFKQGSYWVNKMALWVSGPQMRRHALHALGSVPLDAPANPIYVEPGAEPRLLRSFADYADSLGTRRRITHALQVGLPAGLAYTYDLDRACPVQVWKGPFLDATPMWLDRGDASSRPRGSGPQLGGRAGLSPSPGQAWPDSLPSTWDFQGYAIDEEGLPTFYYQQGEAQITDRLFSPDGKTLNREVSFSGDKKQAPFLRLATAQTVEEVDRGFYRIDGAYYLQLDPKIKVELVSQKGHTVLVAPLSPESSLRYTLKW
;
A
#
# COMPACT_ATOMS: atom_id res chain seq x y z
N TRP A 1 -0.46 21.73 37.58
CA TRP A 1 -0.09 22.99 38.27
C TRP A 1 1.12 22.76 39.14
N ILE A 2 1.98 23.78 39.22
CA ILE A 2 3.08 23.86 40.17
C ILE A 2 2.90 25.16 40.96
N ASP A 3 2.84 25.09 42.27
CA ASP A 3 2.59 26.23 43.17
C ASP A 3 1.38 27.10 42.76
N GLY A 4 0.28 26.43 42.37
CA GLY A 4 -0.94 27.09 41.92
C GLY A 4 -0.90 27.64 40.49
N GLN A 5 0.26 27.64 39.80
CA GLN A 5 0.37 28.07 38.41
C GLN A 5 0.15 26.92 37.43
N GLU A 6 -0.63 27.17 36.38
CA GLU A 6 -0.88 26.18 35.33
C GLU A 6 0.32 26.08 34.38
N VAL A 7 1.08 24.98 34.48
CA VAL A 7 2.26 24.70 33.64
C VAL A 7 1.89 23.88 32.40
N LEU A 8 0.81 23.12 32.50
CA LEU A 8 0.32 22.18 31.48
C LEU A 8 -1.20 22.31 31.40
N ALA A 9 -1.69 22.70 30.23
CA ALA A 9 -3.12 22.72 29.96
C ALA A 9 -3.71 21.30 29.96
N ALA A 10 -4.99 21.19 30.30
CA ALA A 10 -5.74 19.94 30.24
C ALA A 10 -5.89 19.45 28.79
N ASN A 11 -4.99 18.57 28.36
CA ASN A 11 -4.99 17.96 27.02
C ASN A 11 -4.53 16.49 27.09
N TRP A 12 -4.76 15.73 26.02
CA TRP A 12 -4.47 14.28 25.93
C TRP A 12 -3.00 13.94 26.23
N THR A 13 -2.09 14.73 25.68
CA THR A 13 -0.66 14.74 25.99
C THR A 13 -0.19 16.19 25.97
N GLY A 14 0.85 16.49 26.74
CA GLY A 14 1.37 17.86 26.82
C GLY A 14 2.75 17.91 27.45
N SER A 15 3.46 18.99 27.14
CA SER A 15 4.74 19.35 27.74
C SER A 15 4.71 20.84 28.10
N GLY A 16 5.32 21.18 29.22
CA GLY A 16 5.31 22.53 29.78
C GLY A 16 6.60 22.77 30.55
N THR A 17 6.96 24.03 30.70
CA THR A 17 8.20 24.44 31.37
C THR A 17 7.85 25.37 32.52
N ALA A 18 8.51 25.18 33.65
CA ALA A 18 8.43 26.06 34.81
C ALA A 18 9.84 26.25 35.39
N GLU A 19 10.13 27.45 35.86
CA GLU A 19 11.33 27.72 36.65
C GLU A 19 11.05 27.41 38.12
N LEU A 20 11.89 26.59 38.74
CA LEU A 20 11.74 26.16 40.13
C LEU A 20 12.90 26.67 40.97
N SER A 21 12.60 27.22 42.14
CA SER A 21 13.62 27.55 43.13
C SER A 21 14.08 26.29 43.87
N ALA A 22 15.14 26.40 44.65
CA ALA A 22 15.58 25.27 45.47
C ALA A 22 14.58 25.06 46.63
N GLY A 23 13.97 23.88 46.71
CA GLY A 23 13.08 23.52 47.81
C GLY A 23 11.94 22.60 47.40
N ALA A 24 10.95 22.48 48.29
CA ALA A 24 9.72 21.76 48.02
C ALA A 24 8.72 22.66 47.29
N HIS A 25 8.08 22.12 46.25
CA HIS A 25 7.05 22.78 45.45
C HIS A 25 5.77 21.93 45.47
N GLU A 26 4.61 22.57 45.49
CA GLU A 26 3.32 21.87 45.40
C GLU A 26 3.07 21.43 43.97
N LEU A 27 2.95 20.11 43.75
CA LEU A 27 2.52 19.54 42.47
C LEU A 27 1.05 19.13 42.57
N ARG A 28 0.21 19.71 41.71
CA ARG A 28 -1.19 19.30 41.54
C ARG A 28 -1.43 18.81 40.12
N ILE A 29 -1.91 17.57 39.99
CA ILE A 29 -2.25 16.94 38.71
C ILE A 29 -3.76 16.69 38.71
N LEU A 30 -4.44 17.16 37.66
CA LEU A 30 -5.82 16.80 37.40
C LEU A 30 -5.84 15.70 36.34
N TYR A 31 -6.35 14.53 36.72
CA TYR A 31 -6.59 13.42 35.80
C TYR A 31 -8.08 13.19 35.67
N PHE A 32 -8.59 13.26 34.44
CA PHE A 32 -9.99 12.97 34.13
C PHE A 32 -10.08 12.07 32.91
N LYS A 33 -10.77 10.95 33.07
CA LYS A 33 -11.02 9.97 32.00
C LYS A 33 -12.36 10.27 31.32
N GLN A 34 -12.32 10.70 30.06
CA GLN A 34 -13.51 11.12 29.30
C GLN A 34 -14.28 9.97 28.62
N GLY A 35 -13.74 8.74 28.59
CA GLY A 35 -14.40 7.60 27.94
C GLY A 35 -14.00 6.27 28.57
N SER A 36 -14.97 5.37 28.74
CA SER A 36 -14.78 4.06 29.39
C SER A 36 -13.75 3.16 28.69
N TYR A 37 -13.60 3.31 27.37
CA TYR A 37 -12.73 2.55 26.48
C TYR A 37 -11.23 2.89 26.59
N TRP A 38 -10.85 3.89 27.38
CA TRP A 38 -9.43 4.19 27.64
C TRP A 38 -8.88 3.40 28.82
N VAL A 39 -7.68 2.84 28.64
CA VAL A 39 -6.93 2.25 29.73
C VAL A 39 -6.58 3.34 30.75
N ASN A 40 -6.71 3.02 32.04
CA ASN A 40 -6.34 3.94 33.12
C ASN A 40 -4.81 4.10 33.08
N LYS A 41 -4.33 5.22 32.52
CA LYS A 41 -2.91 5.54 32.41
C LYS A 41 -2.65 6.99 32.78
N MET A 42 -1.60 7.23 33.54
CA MET A 42 -1.11 8.56 33.87
C MET A 42 0.41 8.49 33.98
N ALA A 43 1.09 9.40 33.29
CA ALA A 43 2.54 9.42 33.28
C ALA A 43 3.06 10.84 33.29
N LEU A 44 4.03 11.06 34.15
CA LEU A 44 4.74 12.33 34.27
C LEU A 44 6.23 12.07 34.05
N TRP A 45 6.82 12.80 33.11
CA TRP A 45 8.25 12.86 32.93
C TRP A 45 8.73 14.27 33.19
N VAL A 46 9.90 14.40 33.81
CA VAL A 46 10.55 15.68 34.06
C VAL A 46 11.96 15.66 33.47
N SER A 47 12.42 16.82 33.02
CA SER A 47 13.76 17.06 32.50
C SER A 47 14.17 18.49 32.82
N GLY A 48 15.47 18.76 32.87
CA GLY A 48 16.01 20.09 33.13
C GLY A 48 17.39 20.27 32.50
N PRO A 49 17.99 21.48 32.58
CA PRO A 49 19.24 21.83 31.90
C PRO A 49 20.42 20.87 32.14
N GLN A 50 20.46 20.21 33.30
CA GLN A 50 21.48 19.20 33.65
C GLN A 50 20.86 17.86 34.08
N MET A 51 19.58 17.66 33.78
CA MET A 51 18.80 16.54 34.27
C MET A 51 18.14 15.83 33.08
N ARG A 52 18.60 14.61 32.81
CA ARG A 52 17.99 13.78 31.77
C ARG A 52 16.53 13.52 32.08
N ARG A 53 15.73 13.38 31.02
CA ARG A 53 14.32 13.02 31.12
C ARG A 53 14.17 11.72 31.89
N HIS A 54 13.44 11.76 33.01
CA HIS A 54 13.14 10.59 33.82
C HIS A 54 11.70 10.61 34.30
N ALA A 55 11.22 9.46 34.73
CA ALA A 55 9.84 9.26 35.16
C ALA A 55 9.64 9.73 36.61
N LEU A 56 8.57 10.48 36.85
CA LEU A 56 7.96 10.72 38.17
C LEU A 56 6.63 9.97 38.31
N HIS A 57 6.57 8.75 37.78
CA HIS A 57 5.42 7.86 37.90
C HIS A 57 5.94 6.43 38.13
N ALA A 58 5.09 5.56 38.67
CA ALA A 58 5.44 4.15 38.85
C ALA A 58 5.46 3.44 37.49
N LEU A 59 6.30 2.40 37.35
CA LEU A 59 6.42 1.63 36.12
C LEU A 59 5.06 1.09 35.60
N GLY A 60 4.16 0.71 36.52
CA GLY A 60 2.81 0.23 36.19
C GLY A 60 1.77 1.31 35.88
N SER A 61 2.11 2.61 36.00
CA SER A 61 1.19 3.71 35.68
C SER A 61 1.00 3.93 34.17
N VAL A 62 1.88 3.30 33.37
CA VAL A 62 1.74 3.12 31.93
C VAL A 62 1.70 1.61 31.70
N PRO A 63 0.51 0.97 31.75
CA PRO A 63 0.43 -0.42 31.33
C PRO A 63 1.01 -0.51 29.92
N LEU A 64 1.99 -1.40 29.75
CA LEU A 64 2.35 -1.85 28.41
C LEU A 64 1.07 -2.44 27.84
N ASP A 65 0.62 -1.93 26.70
CA ASP A 65 -0.46 -2.60 25.97
C ASP A 65 0.01 -4.05 25.78
N ALA A 66 -0.73 -5.01 26.36
CA ALA A 66 -0.45 -6.41 26.09
C ALA A 66 -0.52 -6.55 24.57
N PRO A 67 0.54 -7.00 23.89
CA PRO A 67 0.49 -7.13 22.45
C PRO A 67 -0.68 -8.06 22.14
N ALA A 68 -1.68 -7.53 21.44
CA ALA A 68 -2.78 -8.36 20.98
C ALA A 68 -2.20 -9.46 20.10
N ASN A 69 -2.71 -10.69 20.26
CA ASN A 69 -2.31 -11.77 19.37
C ASN A 69 -2.64 -11.35 17.94
N PRO A 70 -1.65 -11.33 17.04
CA PRO A 70 -1.87 -10.84 15.71
C PRO A 70 -2.78 -11.80 14.94
N ILE A 71 -3.63 -11.25 14.09
CA ILE A 71 -4.53 -12.01 13.23
C ILE A 71 -3.90 -12.08 11.84
N TYR A 72 -3.11 -13.12 11.62
CA TYR A 72 -2.46 -13.37 10.34
C TYR A 72 -3.36 -14.14 9.38
N VAL A 73 -3.27 -13.79 8.10
CA VAL A 73 -3.91 -14.52 7.00
C VAL A 73 -2.79 -15.05 6.12
N GLU A 74 -2.84 -16.35 5.82
CA GLU A 74 -1.88 -17.03 4.96
C GLU A 74 -2.60 -17.79 3.84
N PRO A 75 -2.00 -17.91 2.65
CA PRO A 75 -2.45 -18.86 1.64
C PRO A 75 -2.22 -20.30 2.12
N GLY A 76 -3.11 -21.19 1.68
CA GLY A 76 -2.98 -22.63 1.90
C GLY A 76 -2.34 -23.30 0.68
N ALA A 77 -2.86 -24.46 0.29
CA ALA A 77 -2.50 -25.12 -0.96
C ALA A 77 -3.00 -24.36 -2.21
N GLU A 78 -4.00 -23.50 -2.03
CA GLU A 78 -4.62 -22.67 -3.08
C GLU A 78 -4.41 -21.18 -2.77
N PRO A 79 -4.50 -20.30 -3.79
CA PRO A 79 -4.46 -18.85 -3.58
C PRO A 79 -5.50 -18.37 -2.56
N ARG A 80 -5.11 -17.36 -1.78
CA ARG A 80 -5.99 -16.71 -0.79
C ARG A 80 -6.25 -15.27 -1.19
N LEU A 81 -7.53 -14.92 -1.26
CA LEU A 81 -8.00 -13.58 -1.57
C LEU A 81 -8.52 -12.90 -0.30
N LEU A 82 -8.19 -11.63 -0.11
CA LEU A 82 -8.78 -10.80 0.96
C LEU A 82 -9.11 -9.40 0.43
N ARG A 83 -10.39 -9.00 0.54
CA ARG A 83 -10.80 -7.60 0.36
C ARG A 83 -10.51 -6.82 1.63
N SER A 84 -9.71 -5.78 1.50
CA SER A 84 -9.29 -4.93 2.61
C SER A 84 -8.92 -3.56 2.09
N PHE A 85 -8.94 -2.54 2.94
CA PHE A 85 -8.16 -1.34 2.64
C PHE A 85 -6.66 -1.66 2.68
N ALA A 86 -5.88 -0.94 1.86
CA ALA A 86 -4.43 -1.05 1.85
C ALA A 86 -3.83 0.36 1.86
N ASP A 87 -3.02 0.65 2.88
CA ASP A 87 -2.21 1.86 2.87
C ASP A 87 -1.02 1.66 1.94
N TYR A 88 -0.92 2.53 0.94
CA TYR A 88 0.07 2.45 -0.12
C TYR A 88 0.97 3.69 -0.08
N ALA A 89 2.27 3.45 -0.19
CA ALA A 89 3.26 4.49 -0.35
C ALA A 89 4.37 4.04 -1.31
N ASP A 90 4.91 4.96 -2.12
CA ASP A 90 6.01 4.65 -3.04
C ASP A 90 7.16 5.68 -3.01
N SER A 91 8.22 5.35 -3.76
CA SER A 91 9.44 6.16 -3.91
C SER A 91 9.19 7.53 -4.55
N LEU A 92 8.03 7.73 -5.18
CA LEU A 92 7.64 9.00 -5.80
C LEU A 92 6.89 9.92 -4.82
N GLY A 93 6.77 9.51 -3.56
CA GLY A 93 6.09 10.29 -2.53
C GLY A 93 4.58 10.13 -2.54
N THR A 94 4.02 9.22 -3.35
CA THR A 94 2.60 8.88 -3.28
C THR A 94 2.31 8.31 -1.91
N ARG A 95 1.26 8.80 -1.24
CA ARG A 95 0.72 8.20 -0.02
C ARG A 95 -0.80 8.26 -0.10
N ARG A 96 -1.45 7.09 -0.04
CA ARG A 96 -2.91 7.02 -0.01
C ARG A 96 -3.40 5.71 0.59
N ARG A 97 -4.67 5.72 0.99
CA ARG A 97 -5.42 4.50 1.25
C ARG A 97 -6.11 4.04 -0.02
N ILE A 98 -5.88 2.79 -0.40
CA ILE A 98 -6.60 2.11 -1.47
C ILE A 98 -7.84 1.49 -0.84
N THR A 99 -9.01 1.98 -1.21
CA THR A 99 -10.30 1.54 -0.65
C THR A 99 -10.88 0.33 -1.36
N HIS A 100 -10.54 0.14 -2.63
CA HIS A 100 -10.97 -1.00 -3.45
C HIS A 100 -9.79 -1.92 -3.75
N ALA A 101 -9.10 -2.37 -2.70
CA ALA A 101 -8.00 -3.31 -2.82
C ALA A 101 -8.50 -4.76 -2.76
N LEU A 102 -7.93 -5.59 -3.63
CA LEU A 102 -7.92 -7.05 -3.48
C LEU A 102 -6.48 -7.49 -3.22
N GLN A 103 -6.25 -8.09 -2.05
CA GLN A 103 -5.00 -8.75 -1.73
C GLN A 103 -5.08 -10.19 -2.20
N VAL A 104 -4.03 -10.67 -2.89
CA VAL A 104 -3.96 -12.04 -3.39
C VAL A 104 -2.63 -12.66 -2.96
N GLY A 105 -2.71 -13.73 -2.18
CA GLY A 105 -1.57 -14.53 -1.75
C GLY A 105 -1.53 -15.84 -2.51
N LEU A 106 -0.40 -16.16 -3.12
CA LEU A 106 -0.16 -17.39 -3.86
C LEU A 106 0.54 -18.44 -2.96
N PRO A 107 0.29 -19.74 -3.16
CA PRO A 107 0.89 -20.81 -2.34
C PRO A 107 2.43 -20.79 -2.29
N ALA A 108 3.10 -20.32 -3.34
CA ALA A 108 4.55 -20.19 -3.42
C ALA A 108 5.13 -19.02 -2.59
N GLY A 109 4.31 -18.33 -1.80
CA GLY A 109 4.74 -17.20 -0.96
C GLY A 109 4.95 -15.91 -1.75
N LEU A 110 4.42 -15.82 -2.98
CA LEU A 110 4.27 -14.57 -3.72
C LEU A 110 2.90 -13.97 -3.41
N ALA A 111 2.82 -12.66 -3.33
CA ALA A 111 1.56 -11.97 -3.14
C ALA A 111 1.56 -10.60 -3.79
N TYR A 112 0.36 -10.07 -4.04
CA TYR A 112 0.17 -8.76 -4.62
C TYR A 112 -1.09 -8.07 -4.10
N THR A 113 -1.08 -6.74 -4.16
CA THR A 113 -2.28 -5.92 -3.99
C THR A 113 -2.70 -5.40 -5.35
N TYR A 114 -3.98 -5.59 -5.68
CA TYR A 114 -4.59 -5.05 -6.89
C TYR A 114 -5.57 -3.92 -6.54
N ASP A 115 -5.39 -2.74 -7.14
CA ASP A 115 -6.28 -1.59 -7.00
C ASP A 115 -7.36 -1.65 -8.09
N LEU A 116 -8.57 -1.98 -7.67
CA LEU A 116 -9.66 -2.27 -8.60
C LEU A 116 -10.25 -1.01 -9.23
N ASP A 117 -10.15 0.13 -8.56
CA ASP A 117 -10.57 1.42 -9.13
C ASP A 117 -9.59 1.92 -10.20
N ARG A 118 -8.38 1.37 -10.22
CA ARG A 118 -7.30 1.81 -11.11
C ARG A 118 -6.88 0.79 -12.14
N ALA A 119 -7.44 -0.41 -12.13
CA ALA A 119 -7.08 -1.48 -13.06
C ALA A 119 -5.57 -1.79 -13.05
N CYS A 120 -4.95 -1.86 -11.87
CA CYS A 120 -3.54 -2.18 -11.78
C CYS A 120 -3.12 -2.86 -10.48
N PRO A 121 -2.09 -3.73 -10.52
CA PRO A 121 -1.34 -4.10 -9.33
C PRO A 121 -0.53 -2.90 -8.84
N VAL A 122 -0.50 -2.68 -7.52
CA VAL A 122 0.21 -1.55 -6.91
C VAL A 122 1.46 -1.98 -6.16
N GLN A 123 1.50 -3.20 -5.64
CA GLN A 123 2.65 -3.73 -4.90
C GLN A 123 2.68 -5.25 -4.99
N VAL A 124 3.88 -5.81 -4.89
CA VAL A 124 4.12 -7.25 -4.88
C VAL A 124 5.13 -7.58 -3.80
N TRP A 125 5.04 -8.76 -3.21
CA TRP A 125 5.99 -9.20 -2.19
C TRP A 125 6.20 -10.70 -2.16
N LYS A 126 7.32 -11.09 -1.55
CA LYS A 126 7.63 -12.47 -1.18
C LYS A 126 7.63 -12.61 0.34
N GLY A 127 7.16 -13.75 0.83
CA GLY A 127 7.10 -14.08 2.26
C GLY A 127 5.66 -14.21 2.80
N PRO A 128 5.47 -14.08 4.12
CA PRO A 128 4.14 -14.20 4.73
C PRO A 128 3.13 -13.22 4.14
N PHE A 129 1.86 -13.61 4.07
CA PHE A 129 0.86 -12.89 3.28
C PHE A 129 0.39 -11.60 3.96
N LEU A 130 -0.53 -11.66 4.94
CA LEU A 130 -1.10 -10.45 5.53
C LEU A 130 -1.16 -10.49 7.06
N ASP A 131 -1.00 -9.31 7.63
CA ASP A 131 -1.48 -8.95 8.96
C ASP A 131 -2.85 -8.26 8.82
N ALA A 132 -3.90 -8.97 9.25
CA ALA A 132 -5.27 -8.48 9.29
C ALA A 132 -5.70 -8.05 10.70
N THR A 133 -4.76 -7.96 11.66
CA THR A 133 -5.03 -7.41 13.00
C THR A 133 -5.69 -6.03 12.92
N PRO A 134 -5.23 -5.07 12.09
CA PRO A 134 -5.86 -3.75 12.00
C PRO A 134 -7.28 -3.79 11.45
N MET A 135 -7.68 -4.85 10.76
CA MET A 135 -9.02 -5.02 10.22
C MET A 135 -9.99 -5.59 11.25
N TRP A 136 -9.57 -6.61 12.00
CA TRP A 136 -10.50 -7.43 12.79
C TRP A 136 -10.42 -7.21 14.30
N LEU A 137 -9.29 -6.70 14.81
CA LEU A 137 -9.17 -6.39 16.23
C LEU A 137 -9.87 -5.07 16.55
N ASP A 138 -10.70 -5.05 17.59
CA ASP A 138 -11.35 -3.86 18.15
C ASP A 138 -12.06 -2.97 17.12
N ARG A 139 -12.85 -3.60 16.22
CA ARG A 139 -13.58 -2.99 15.09
C ARG A 139 -12.71 -2.49 13.93
N GLY A 140 -11.40 -2.37 14.15
CA GLY A 140 -10.40 -2.12 13.12
C GLY A 140 -10.60 -0.85 12.28
N ASP A 141 -9.68 -0.60 11.36
CA ASP A 141 -9.82 0.40 10.28
C ASP A 141 -10.09 -0.24 8.92
N ALA A 142 -10.47 -1.52 8.93
CA ALA A 142 -10.67 -2.38 7.76
C ALA A 142 -9.42 -2.55 6.85
N SER A 143 -8.22 -2.22 7.33
CA SER A 143 -6.98 -2.38 6.56
C SER A 143 -6.24 -3.68 6.85
N SER A 144 -5.51 -4.16 5.86
CA SER A 144 -4.51 -5.21 6.03
C SER A 144 -3.13 -4.72 5.62
N ARG A 145 -2.08 -5.34 6.18
CA ARG A 145 -0.69 -4.98 5.90
C ARG A 145 0.07 -6.18 5.33
N PRO A 146 0.81 -6.02 4.22
CA PRO A 146 1.76 -7.02 3.77
C PRO A 146 2.75 -7.38 4.88
N ARG A 147 3.06 -8.66 5.02
CA ARG A 147 4.08 -9.14 5.99
C ARG A 147 5.41 -9.52 5.34
N GLY A 148 5.44 -9.67 4.03
CA GLY A 148 6.67 -9.90 3.28
C GLY A 148 7.32 -8.62 2.78
N SER A 149 8.32 -8.80 1.92
CA SER A 149 9.08 -7.71 1.31
C SER A 149 8.99 -7.76 -0.21
N GLY A 150 8.90 -6.59 -0.84
CA GLY A 150 8.96 -6.47 -2.27
C GLY A 150 8.69 -5.05 -2.77
N PRO A 151 8.79 -4.86 -4.09
CA PRO A 151 8.69 -3.56 -4.70
C PRO A 151 7.25 -3.03 -4.76
N GLN A 152 7.18 -1.71 -4.79
CA GLN A 152 5.98 -0.98 -5.17
C GLN A 152 6.01 -0.82 -6.70
N LEU A 153 4.88 -1.04 -7.37
CA LEU A 153 4.74 -1.02 -8.83
C LEU A 153 4.23 0.34 -9.36
N GLY A 154 3.98 1.30 -8.47
CA GLY A 154 3.41 2.60 -8.77
C GLY A 154 1.89 2.62 -8.58
N GLY A 155 1.37 3.71 -8.02
CA GLY A 155 -0.04 3.85 -7.65
C GLY A 155 -0.94 4.54 -8.69
N ARG A 156 -0.45 4.85 -9.89
CA ARG A 156 -1.24 5.55 -10.91
C ARG A 156 -2.19 4.60 -11.66
N ALA A 157 -3.10 5.14 -12.47
CA ALA A 157 -4.01 4.32 -13.28
C ALA A 157 -3.27 3.28 -14.12
N GLY A 158 -3.88 2.12 -14.33
CA GLY A 158 -3.35 1.07 -15.19
C GLY A 158 -3.52 1.37 -16.67
N LEU A 159 -4.53 2.15 -17.06
CA LEU A 159 -4.90 2.40 -18.45
C LEU A 159 -4.98 3.90 -18.76
N SER A 160 -4.65 4.26 -19.99
CA SER A 160 -4.80 5.61 -20.54
C SER A 160 -5.12 5.55 -22.04
N PRO A 161 -5.98 6.42 -22.59
CA PRO A 161 -6.22 6.48 -24.04
C PRO A 161 -5.00 6.99 -24.83
N SER A 162 -4.01 7.57 -24.16
CA SER A 162 -2.82 8.15 -24.78
C SER A 162 -1.59 7.94 -23.88
N PRO A 163 -0.39 7.76 -24.46
CA PRO A 163 0.85 7.75 -23.71
C PRO A 163 1.31 9.18 -23.32
N GLY A 164 0.59 10.24 -23.74
CA GLY A 164 1.03 11.65 -23.70
C GLY A 164 1.22 12.33 -22.33
N GLN A 165 1.34 13.68 -22.37
CA GLN A 165 2.03 14.58 -21.41
C GLN A 165 1.83 14.37 -19.89
N ALA A 166 0.78 13.68 -19.43
CA ALA A 166 0.59 13.33 -18.02
C ALA A 166 -0.16 12.00 -17.89
N TRP A 167 0.50 10.98 -17.33
CA TRP A 167 -0.17 9.71 -17.06
C TRP A 167 -1.22 9.89 -15.94
N PRO A 168 -2.48 9.46 -16.14
CA PRO A 168 -3.56 9.77 -15.21
C PRO A 168 -3.36 9.12 -13.82
N ASP A 169 -3.81 9.83 -12.78
CA ASP A 169 -3.76 9.32 -11.39
C ASP A 169 -4.87 8.31 -11.09
N SER A 170 -6.00 8.40 -11.79
CA SER A 170 -7.19 7.56 -11.63
C SER A 170 -7.63 7.01 -12.99
N LEU A 171 -8.31 5.87 -12.98
CA LEU A 171 -8.83 5.30 -14.22
C LEU A 171 -9.84 6.28 -14.84
N PRO A 172 -9.83 6.50 -16.16
CA PRO A 172 -10.83 7.33 -16.80
C PRO A 172 -12.23 6.83 -16.44
N SER A 173 -13.15 7.74 -16.11
CA SER A 173 -14.53 7.40 -15.68
C SER A 173 -15.36 6.71 -16.77
N THR A 174 -14.82 6.55 -17.97
CA THR A 174 -15.39 5.79 -19.06
C THR A 174 -15.14 4.28 -18.93
N TRP A 175 -14.25 3.86 -18.04
CA TRP A 175 -13.99 2.46 -17.73
C TRP A 175 -14.69 2.07 -16.43
N ASP A 176 -15.62 1.14 -16.54
CA ASP A 176 -16.36 0.59 -15.41
C ASP A 176 -15.77 -0.76 -14.99
N PHE A 177 -15.50 -0.92 -13.70
CA PHE A 177 -15.14 -2.21 -13.13
C PHE A 177 -16.36 -3.14 -13.09
N GLN A 178 -16.28 -4.28 -13.79
CA GLN A 178 -17.39 -5.24 -13.91
C GLN A 178 -17.33 -6.38 -12.88
N GLY A 179 -16.25 -6.45 -12.09
CA GLY A 179 -16.02 -7.54 -11.15
C GLY A 179 -14.81 -8.40 -11.53
N TYR A 180 -14.71 -9.55 -10.87
CA TYR A 180 -13.68 -10.54 -11.17
C TYR A 180 -14.24 -11.96 -11.04
N ALA A 181 -13.73 -12.87 -11.86
CA ALA A 181 -14.05 -14.30 -11.80
C ALA A 181 -12.83 -15.04 -11.24
N ILE A 182 -13.09 -16.05 -10.42
CA ILE A 182 -12.06 -16.94 -9.88
C ILE A 182 -12.10 -18.21 -10.73
N ASP A 183 -10.94 -18.63 -11.22
CA ASP A 183 -10.81 -19.88 -11.97
C ASP A 183 -10.66 -21.12 -11.06
N GLU A 184 -10.45 -22.28 -11.69
CA GLU A 184 -10.25 -23.56 -11.01
C GLU A 184 -8.97 -23.59 -10.14
N GLU A 185 -7.98 -22.76 -10.45
CA GLU A 185 -6.75 -22.61 -9.65
C GLU A 185 -6.87 -21.57 -8.52
N GLY A 186 -8.03 -20.95 -8.34
CA GLY A 186 -8.26 -19.93 -7.32
C GLY A 186 -7.73 -18.54 -7.66
N LEU A 187 -7.32 -18.29 -8.91
CA LEU A 187 -6.78 -17.00 -9.34
C LEU A 187 -7.87 -16.07 -9.90
N PRO A 188 -7.86 -14.78 -9.55
CA PRO A 188 -8.81 -13.82 -10.07
C PRO A 188 -8.41 -13.33 -11.48
N THR A 189 -9.40 -13.23 -12.36
CA THR A 189 -9.33 -12.43 -13.59
C THR A 189 -10.26 -11.23 -13.43
N PHE A 190 -9.73 -10.02 -13.58
CA PHE A 190 -10.45 -8.75 -13.42
C PHE A 190 -11.04 -8.29 -14.74
N TYR A 191 -12.27 -7.76 -14.72
CA TYR A 191 -12.98 -7.30 -15.92
C TYR A 191 -13.29 -5.81 -15.83
N TYR A 192 -12.98 -5.08 -16.90
CA TYR A 192 -13.33 -3.67 -17.08
C TYR A 192 -14.02 -3.46 -18.42
N GLN A 193 -14.93 -2.51 -18.50
CA GLN A 193 -15.71 -2.24 -19.72
C GLN A 193 -15.80 -0.75 -20.02
N GLN A 194 -15.71 -0.40 -21.30
CA GLN A 194 -15.98 0.93 -21.84
C GLN A 194 -16.83 0.78 -23.11
N GLY A 195 -18.14 0.95 -23.00
CA GLY A 195 -19.06 0.65 -24.11
C GLY A 195 -18.95 -0.84 -24.53
N GLU A 196 -18.61 -1.10 -25.79
CA GLU A 196 -18.37 -2.46 -26.30
C GLU A 196 -16.95 -2.97 -26.04
N ALA A 197 -16.03 -2.08 -25.65
CA ALA A 197 -14.65 -2.46 -25.37
C ALA A 197 -14.52 -3.10 -23.98
N GLN A 198 -13.69 -4.14 -23.86
CA GLN A 198 -13.44 -4.84 -22.61
C GLN A 198 -11.94 -5.01 -22.37
N ILE A 199 -11.57 -5.04 -21.10
CA ILE A 199 -10.23 -5.41 -20.62
C ILE A 199 -10.38 -6.59 -19.68
N THR A 200 -9.53 -7.59 -19.87
CA THR A 200 -9.26 -8.61 -18.86
C THR A 200 -7.84 -8.46 -18.33
N ASP A 201 -7.66 -8.64 -17.03
CA ASP A 201 -6.35 -8.58 -16.37
C ASP A 201 -6.22 -9.75 -15.41
N ARG A 202 -5.12 -10.50 -15.51
CA ARG A 202 -4.84 -11.66 -14.68
C ARG A 202 -3.37 -11.67 -14.29
N LEU A 203 -3.12 -11.97 -13.01
CA LEU A 203 -1.78 -12.17 -12.47
C LEU A 203 -1.62 -13.60 -11.95
N PHE A 204 -0.49 -14.24 -12.27
CA PHE A 204 -0.25 -15.66 -11.98
C PHE A 204 1.24 -15.98 -11.87
N SER A 205 1.60 -17.07 -11.20
CA SER A 205 3.00 -17.48 -11.00
C SER A 205 3.15 -18.99 -11.23
N PRO A 206 3.35 -19.45 -12.48
CA PRO A 206 3.51 -20.86 -12.78
C PRO A 206 4.76 -21.48 -12.15
N ASP A 207 5.83 -20.69 -12.01
CA ASP A 207 7.13 -21.13 -11.50
C ASP A 207 7.31 -20.92 -9.99
N GLY A 208 6.34 -20.26 -9.33
CA GLY A 208 6.40 -19.88 -7.92
C GLY A 208 7.55 -18.93 -7.58
N LYS A 209 8.15 -18.24 -8.57
CA LYS A 209 9.33 -17.38 -8.41
C LYS A 209 9.15 -16.00 -9.01
N THR A 210 8.39 -15.92 -10.09
CA THR A 210 8.13 -14.72 -10.87
C THR A 210 6.62 -14.48 -10.97
N LEU A 211 6.22 -13.21 -11.03
CA LEU A 211 4.82 -12.86 -11.20
C LEU A 211 4.58 -12.46 -12.65
N ASN A 212 3.71 -13.20 -13.33
CA ASN A 212 3.31 -12.93 -14.69
C ASN A 212 2.00 -12.16 -14.68
N ARG A 213 1.87 -11.15 -15.55
CA ARG A 213 0.62 -10.44 -15.80
C ARG A 213 0.26 -10.60 -17.26
N GLU A 214 -0.99 -10.93 -17.51
CA GLU A 214 -1.60 -10.95 -18.83
C GLU A 214 -2.76 -9.96 -18.85
N VAL A 215 -2.73 -9.04 -19.82
CA VAL A 215 -3.80 -8.08 -20.06
C VAL A 215 -4.30 -8.25 -21.48
N SER A 216 -5.60 -8.46 -21.66
CA SER A 216 -6.23 -8.55 -22.97
C SER A 216 -7.19 -7.40 -23.17
N PHE A 217 -7.29 -6.92 -24.41
CA PHE A 217 -8.27 -5.93 -24.84
C PHE A 217 -9.14 -6.54 -25.92
N SER A 218 -10.45 -6.30 -25.86
CA SER A 218 -11.36 -6.54 -26.98
C SER A 218 -12.09 -5.22 -27.29
N GLY A 219 -12.28 -4.91 -28.57
CA GLY A 219 -12.89 -3.66 -29.02
C GLY A 219 -12.26 -3.14 -30.32
N ASP A 220 -12.65 -1.93 -30.73
CA ASP A 220 -12.05 -1.26 -31.89
C ASP A 220 -10.57 -0.96 -31.62
N LYS A 221 -9.69 -1.40 -32.53
CA LYS A 221 -8.24 -1.14 -32.48
C LYS A 221 -7.90 0.35 -32.35
N LYS A 222 -8.72 1.24 -32.91
CA LYS A 222 -8.53 2.70 -32.79
C LYS A 222 -8.79 3.24 -31.38
N GLN A 223 -9.47 2.47 -30.54
CA GLN A 223 -9.80 2.81 -29.16
C GLN A 223 -8.94 2.05 -28.15
N ALA A 224 -7.99 1.23 -28.62
CA ALA A 224 -7.14 0.43 -27.74
C ALA A 224 -6.34 1.35 -26.80
N PRO A 225 -6.47 1.19 -25.47
CA PRO A 225 -5.75 2.03 -24.53
C PRO A 225 -4.29 1.58 -24.41
N PHE A 226 -3.47 2.45 -23.86
CA PHE A 226 -2.14 2.14 -23.37
C PHE A 226 -2.25 1.53 -21.98
N LEU A 227 -1.46 0.48 -21.75
CA LEU A 227 -1.25 -0.14 -20.45
C LEU A 227 0.02 0.42 -19.81
N ARG A 228 -0.08 0.76 -18.53
CA ARG A 228 1.07 1.05 -17.66
C ARG A 228 1.77 -0.24 -17.26
N LEU A 229 3.02 -0.37 -17.65
CA LEU A 229 3.90 -1.48 -17.26
C LEU A 229 4.65 -1.17 -15.96
N ALA A 230 5.15 0.06 -15.82
CA ALA A 230 5.85 0.52 -14.62
C ALA A 230 5.77 2.03 -14.43
N THR A 231 5.99 2.50 -13.20
CA THR A 231 6.21 3.91 -12.86
C THR A 231 7.31 3.99 -11.82
N ALA A 232 8.36 4.77 -12.11
CA ALA A 232 9.58 4.76 -11.32
C ALA A 232 10.39 6.04 -11.54
N GLN A 233 11.31 6.36 -10.63
CA GLN A 233 12.25 7.46 -10.86
C GLN A 233 13.17 7.14 -12.05
N THR A 234 13.60 5.88 -12.14
CA THR A 234 14.50 5.36 -13.15
C THR A 234 13.94 4.09 -13.79
N VAL A 235 13.94 4.07 -15.13
CA VAL A 235 13.57 2.91 -15.95
C VAL A 235 14.68 2.73 -16.97
N GLU A 236 15.42 1.63 -16.84
CA GLU A 236 16.60 1.34 -17.67
C GLU A 236 16.32 0.09 -18.52
N GLU A 237 16.43 0.19 -19.84
CA GLU A 237 16.45 -1.00 -20.70
C GLU A 237 17.83 -1.64 -20.60
N VAL A 238 17.90 -2.81 -19.97
CA VAL A 238 19.15 -3.55 -19.74
C VAL A 238 19.45 -4.54 -20.87
N ASP A 239 18.40 -5.03 -21.53
CA ASP A 239 18.45 -5.78 -22.79
C ASP A 239 17.09 -5.59 -23.48
N ARG A 240 16.98 -5.94 -24.76
CA ARG A 240 15.77 -5.73 -25.54
C ARG A 240 14.56 -6.44 -24.89
N GLY A 241 13.56 -5.68 -24.46
CA GLY A 241 12.39 -6.23 -23.76
C GLY A 241 12.65 -6.59 -22.29
N PHE A 242 13.77 -6.15 -21.71
CA PHE A 242 14.14 -6.39 -20.32
C PHE A 242 14.52 -5.06 -19.65
N TYR A 243 13.75 -4.66 -18.65
CA TYR A 243 13.85 -3.36 -18.01
C TYR A 243 14.14 -3.52 -16.52
N ARG A 244 15.05 -2.70 -16.01
CA ARG A 244 15.32 -2.53 -14.57
C ARG A 244 14.58 -1.29 -14.08
N ILE A 245 13.84 -1.44 -12.98
CA ILE A 245 12.95 -0.41 -12.45
C ILE A 245 13.39 -0.01 -11.04
N ASP A 246 13.84 1.25 -10.86
CA ASP A 246 14.38 1.80 -9.59
C ASP A 246 15.46 0.94 -8.91
N GLY A 247 16.10 0.05 -9.66
CA GLY A 247 16.96 -1.00 -9.11
C GLY A 247 16.25 -2.00 -8.18
N ALA A 248 14.93 -1.89 -8.01
CA ALA A 248 14.13 -2.66 -7.07
C ALA A 248 13.59 -3.96 -7.70
N TYR A 249 13.32 -3.96 -9.00
CA TYR A 249 12.84 -5.14 -9.72
C TYR A 249 13.14 -5.07 -11.21
N TYR A 250 12.89 -6.17 -11.90
CA TYR A 250 12.96 -6.29 -13.34
C TYR A 250 11.60 -6.60 -13.95
N LEU A 251 11.36 -6.03 -15.14
CA LEU A 251 10.21 -6.31 -15.98
C LEU A 251 10.70 -6.90 -17.30
N GLN A 252 10.17 -8.06 -17.68
CA GLN A 252 10.50 -8.74 -18.94
C GLN A 252 9.24 -8.92 -19.80
N LEU A 253 9.33 -8.63 -21.09
CA LEU A 253 8.26 -8.86 -22.06
C LEU A 253 8.82 -9.32 -23.41
N ASP A 254 7.95 -9.75 -24.33
CA ASP A 254 8.37 -10.13 -25.69
C ASP A 254 9.04 -8.91 -26.38
N PRO A 255 10.28 -9.05 -26.89
CA PRO A 255 11.02 -8.00 -27.61
C PRO A 255 10.33 -7.41 -28.86
N LYS A 256 9.23 -8.02 -29.32
CA LYS A 256 8.38 -7.53 -30.41
C LYS A 256 7.32 -6.53 -29.94
N ILE A 257 6.97 -6.51 -28.65
CA ILE A 257 6.03 -5.55 -28.10
C ILE A 257 6.70 -4.18 -28.10
N LYS A 258 6.05 -3.21 -28.73
CA LYS A 258 6.50 -1.82 -28.71
C LYS A 258 6.16 -1.19 -27.38
N VAL A 259 7.15 -0.59 -26.74
CA VAL A 259 6.97 0.16 -25.49
C VAL A 259 7.41 1.60 -25.68
N GLU A 260 6.87 2.49 -24.83
CA GLU A 260 7.22 3.90 -24.79
C GLU A 260 7.64 4.29 -23.37
N LEU A 261 8.70 5.10 -23.28
CA LEU A 261 9.15 5.72 -22.03
C LEU A 261 8.63 7.15 -21.98
N VAL A 262 7.62 7.37 -21.14
CA VAL A 262 6.97 8.67 -20.99
C VAL A 262 7.59 9.39 -19.80
N SER A 263 8.39 10.42 -20.07
CA SER A 263 8.94 11.28 -19.02
C SER A 263 7.86 12.17 -18.41
N GLN A 264 7.78 12.14 -17.09
CA GLN A 264 6.90 12.96 -16.24
C GLN A 264 7.77 13.81 -15.31
N LYS A 265 7.18 14.81 -14.64
CA LYS A 265 7.91 15.65 -13.67
C LYS A 265 8.53 14.77 -12.56
N GLY A 266 9.83 14.48 -12.70
CA GLY A 266 10.64 13.72 -11.74
C GLY A 266 10.52 12.19 -11.79
N HIS A 267 9.85 11.61 -12.78
CA HIS A 267 9.72 10.15 -12.92
C HIS A 267 9.42 9.72 -14.35
N THR A 268 9.52 8.43 -14.62
CA THR A 268 9.25 7.82 -15.93
C THR A 268 8.13 6.80 -15.83
N VAL A 269 7.28 6.75 -16.85
CA VAL A 269 6.23 5.73 -17.00
C VAL A 269 6.57 4.87 -18.22
N LEU A 270 6.72 3.57 -18.00
CA LEU A 270 6.87 2.60 -19.09
C LEU A 270 5.48 2.13 -19.50
N VAL A 271 5.14 2.29 -20.79
CA VAL A 271 3.79 2.01 -21.30
C VAL A 271 3.85 1.20 -22.58
N ALA A 272 2.77 0.50 -22.89
CA ALA A 272 2.62 -0.25 -24.14
C ALA A 272 1.17 -0.20 -24.62
N PRO A 273 0.91 -0.08 -25.93
CA PRO A 273 -0.45 -0.13 -26.46
C PRO A 273 -1.01 -1.55 -26.33
N LEU A 274 -2.28 -1.66 -25.96
CA LEU A 274 -3.02 -2.91 -26.09
C LEU A 274 -3.47 -3.11 -27.54
N SER A 275 -3.87 -4.35 -27.87
CA SER A 275 -4.34 -4.72 -29.20
C SER A 275 -5.50 -5.72 -29.08
N PRO A 276 -6.53 -5.64 -29.94
CA PRO A 276 -7.56 -6.66 -30.01
C PRO A 276 -7.07 -7.98 -30.61
N GLU A 277 -5.89 -7.98 -31.25
CA GLU A 277 -5.33 -9.14 -31.95
C GLU A 277 -4.52 -10.07 -31.04
N SER A 278 -4.10 -9.59 -29.86
CA SER A 278 -3.20 -10.32 -28.96
C SER A 278 -3.22 -9.77 -27.54
N SER A 279 -3.09 -10.64 -26.54
CA SER A 279 -2.84 -10.23 -25.17
C SER A 279 -1.43 -9.69 -24.98
N LEU A 280 -1.28 -8.72 -24.06
CA LEU A 280 0.00 -8.22 -23.60
C LEU A 280 0.42 -9.02 -22.36
N ARG A 281 1.57 -9.68 -22.44
CA ARG A 281 2.16 -10.44 -21.33
C ARG A 281 3.50 -9.86 -20.90
N TYR A 282 3.72 -9.78 -19.60
CA TYR A 282 5.02 -9.48 -19.02
C TYR A 282 5.24 -10.17 -17.68
N THR A 283 6.49 -10.31 -17.29
CA THR A 283 6.95 -10.97 -16.07
C THR A 283 7.68 -9.98 -15.17
N LEU A 284 7.35 -9.99 -13.89
CA LEU A 284 8.01 -9.25 -12.82
C LEU A 284 8.94 -10.17 -12.04
N LYS A 285 10.16 -9.69 -11.78
CA LYS A 285 11.21 -10.42 -11.03
C LYS A 285 11.84 -9.51 -9.98
N TRP A 286 11.86 -9.94 -8.73
CA TRP A 286 12.49 -9.24 -7.60
C TRP A 286 13.03 -10.25 -6.58
#